data_AF-A0A4U9CXA8-F1
#
_entry.id   AF-A0A4U9CXA8-F1
#
_cell.length_a   1.000
_cell.length_b   1.000
_cell.length_c   1.000
_cell.angle_alpha   90.00
_cell.angle_beta   90.00
_cell.angle_gamma   90.00
#
_symmetry.space_group_name_H-M   'P 1'
#
loop_
_entity.id
_entity.type
_entity.pdbx_description
1 polymer ?
#
loop_
_entity_poly.entity_id
_entity_poly.type
_entity_poly.pdbx_seq_one_letter_code
_entity_poly.pdbx_strand_id
1 'polypeptide(L)'
;MARYAGFSLARAAGKTDLLRHQLAYGGGNLLGSGALAISGAWLLYFYTTFCGLTLIEASLIFSIASIIDAISNPLMGYLTDNFG
;
A
#
# COMPACT_ATOMS: atom_id res chain seq x y z
N MET A 1 28.62 -36.62 -3.84
CA MET A 1 27.62 -36.11 -2.86
C MET A 1 27.92 -34.71 -2.29
N ALA A 2 29.11 -34.13 -2.49
CA ALA A 2 29.45 -32.78 -1.99
C ALA A 2 28.78 -31.59 -2.72
N ARG A 3 28.19 -31.79 -3.91
CA ARG A 3 27.55 -30.70 -4.70
C ARG A 3 26.20 -30.22 -4.15
N TYR A 4 25.53 -30.99 -3.28
CA TYR A 4 24.25 -30.59 -2.69
C TYR A 4 24.41 -29.63 -1.51
N ALA A 5 25.53 -29.69 -0.78
CA ALA A 5 25.78 -28.82 0.36
C ALA A 5 26.03 -27.35 -0.05
N GLY A 6 26.77 -27.12 -1.14
CA GLY A 6 27.04 -25.77 -1.67
C GLY A 6 25.80 -25.07 -2.22
N PHE A 7 24.89 -25.81 -2.86
CA PHE A 7 23.61 -25.27 -3.35
C PHE A 7 22.64 -24.94 -2.20
N SER A 8 22.67 -25.72 -1.12
CA SER A 8 21.86 -25.46 0.09
C SER A 8 22.31 -24.19 0.82
N LEU A 9 23.63 -23.99 0.97
CA LEU A 9 24.21 -22.79 1.59
C LEU A 9 23.97 -21.52 0.76
N ALA A 10 24.10 -21.58 -0.57
CA ALA A 10 23.78 -20.46 -1.46
C ALA A 10 22.28 -20.10 -1.44
N ARG A 11 21.38 -21.10 -1.36
CA ARG A 11 19.93 -20.90 -1.20
C ARG A 11 19.57 -20.36 0.18
N ALA A 12 20.29 -20.74 1.24
CA ALA A 12 20.10 -20.21 2.58
C ALA A 12 20.51 -18.73 2.68
N ALA A 13 21.63 -18.34 2.03
CA ALA A 13 22.05 -16.94 1.93
C ALA A 13 21.06 -16.09 1.09
N GLY A 14 20.56 -16.60 -0.04
CA GLY A 14 19.55 -15.88 -0.84
C GLY A 14 18.21 -15.67 -0.11
N LYS A 15 17.86 -16.52 0.86
CA LYS A 15 16.66 -16.32 1.70
C LYS A 15 16.82 -15.16 2.68
N THR A 16 18.01 -14.95 3.27
CA THR A 16 18.22 -13.82 4.19
C THR A 16 18.18 -12.48 3.49
N ASP A 17 18.65 -12.41 2.24
CA ASP A 17 18.57 -11.20 1.42
C ASP A 17 17.14 -10.93 0.95
N LEU A 18 16.39 -11.97 0.60
CA LEU A 18 14.97 -11.88 0.27
C LEU A 18 14.15 -11.37 1.46
N LEU A 19 14.42 -11.86 2.67
CA LEU A 19 13.72 -11.42 3.89
C LEU A 19 13.98 -9.93 4.17
N ARG A 20 15.21 -9.46 4.00
CA ARG A 20 15.54 -8.04 4.14
C ARG A 20 14.81 -7.16 3.12
N HIS A 21 14.76 -7.59 1.85
CA HIS A 21 14.01 -6.87 0.81
C HIS A 21 12.51 -6.84 1.09
N GLN A 22 11.91 -7.96 1.51
CA GLN A 22 10.49 -8.00 1.85
C GLN A 22 10.15 -7.16 3.08
N LEU A 23 11.02 -7.12 4.09
CA LEU A 23 10.83 -6.25 5.25
C LEU A 23 10.98 -4.77 4.88
N ALA A 24 11.96 -4.41 4.04
CA ALA A 24 12.12 -3.04 3.57
C ALA A 24 10.95 -2.59 2.68
N TYR A 25 10.50 -3.44 1.75
CA TYR A 25 9.36 -3.18 0.87
C TYR A 25 8.06 -3.10 1.68
N GLY A 26 7.84 -4.06 2.59
CA GLY A 26 6.73 -4.06 3.52
C GLY A 26 6.72 -2.81 4.39
N GLY A 27 7.87 -2.41 4.96
CA GLY A 27 8.01 -1.19 5.76
C GLY A 27 7.66 0.07 4.98
N GLY A 28 8.16 0.23 3.75
CA GLY A 28 7.79 1.34 2.87
C GLY A 28 6.29 1.37 2.55
N ASN A 29 5.71 0.21 2.24
CA ASN A 29 4.28 0.10 1.94
C ASN A 29 3.42 0.43 3.17
N LEU A 30 3.82 -0.02 4.37
CA LEU A 30 3.14 0.30 5.63
C LEU A 30 3.21 1.78 5.96
N LEU A 31 4.33 2.46 5.70
CA LEU A 31 4.42 3.92 5.87
C LEU A 31 3.50 4.65 4.90
N GLY A 32 3.47 4.25 3.62
CA GLY A 32 2.58 4.84 2.62
C GLY A 32 1.09 4.58 2.92
N SER A 33 0.69 3.32 3.05
CA SER A 33 -0.69 2.94 3.33
C SER A 33 -1.15 3.35 4.72
N GLY A 34 -0.24 3.34 5.70
CA GLY A 34 -0.50 3.75 7.07
C GLY A 34 -0.73 5.26 7.18
N ALA A 35 0.07 6.07 6.49
CA ALA A 35 -0.17 7.50 6.39
C ALA A 35 -1.54 7.79 5.77
N LEU A 36 -1.89 7.11 4.66
CA LEU A 36 -3.21 7.24 4.03
C LEU A 36 -4.35 6.84 4.97
N ALA A 37 -4.20 5.76 5.74
CA ALA A 37 -5.21 5.32 6.72
C ALA A 37 -5.41 6.34 7.85
N ILE A 38 -4.32 6.92 8.39
CA ILE A 38 -4.39 7.95 9.44
C ILE A 38 -5.04 9.22 8.90
N SER A 39 -4.67 9.66 7.69
CA SER A 39 -5.29 10.79 7.03
C SER A 39 -6.79 10.57 6.79
N GLY A 40 -7.19 9.38 6.33
CA GLY A 40 -8.59 9.01 6.16
C GLY A 40 -9.37 9.01 7.48
N ALA A 41 -8.80 8.45 8.55
CA ALA A 41 -9.42 8.46 9.87
C ALA A 41 -9.61 9.89 10.42
N TRP A 42 -8.63 10.78 10.22
CA TRP A 42 -8.75 12.17 10.63
C TRP A 42 -9.80 12.93 9.81
N LEU A 43 -9.85 12.71 8.50
CA LEU A 43 -10.87 13.30 7.63
C LEU A 43 -12.29 12.84 8.00
N LEU A 44 -12.47 11.56 8.36
CA LEU A 44 -13.75 11.04 8.83
C LEU A 44 -14.19 11.73 10.13
N TYR A 45 -13.28 11.87 11.09
CA TYR A 45 -13.52 12.64 12.32
C TYR A 45 -13.89 14.09 12.00
N PHE A 46 -13.14 14.74 11.11
CA PHE A 46 -13.40 16.12 10.69
C PHE A 46 -14.80 16.30 10.10
N TYR A 47 -15.23 15.42 9.21
CA TYR A 47 -16.57 15.48 8.61
C TYR A 47 -17.68 15.31 9.65
N THR A 48 -17.51 14.43 10.64
CA THR A 48 -18.51 14.23 11.69
C THR A 48 -18.53 15.34 12.75
N THR A 49 -17.37 15.90 13.10
CA THR A 49 -17.25 16.86 14.22
C THR A 49 -17.39 18.32 13.78
N PHE A 50 -16.82 18.71 12.65
CA PHE A 50 -16.81 20.11 12.19
C PHE A 50 -17.82 20.39 11.11
N CYS A 51 -18.01 19.47 10.17
CA CYS A 51 -18.99 19.65 9.10
C CYS A 51 -20.41 19.20 9.50
N GLY A 52 -20.55 18.52 10.65
CA GLY A 52 -21.84 18.05 11.18
C GLY A 52 -22.51 16.98 10.34
N LEU A 53 -21.77 16.30 9.45
CA LEU A 53 -22.30 15.18 8.68
C LEU A 53 -22.47 13.95 9.57
N THR A 54 -23.46 13.12 9.23
CA THR A 54 -23.59 11.81 9.87
C THR A 54 -22.45 10.90 9.43
N LEU A 55 -22.12 9.89 10.26
CA LEU A 55 -21.07 8.91 9.95
C LEU A 55 -21.34 8.17 8.61
N ILE A 56 -22.61 7.99 8.27
CA ILE A 56 -23.04 7.34 7.02
C ILE A 56 -22.75 8.26 5.83
N GLU A 57 -23.12 9.53 5.89
CA GLU A 57 -22.83 10.48 4.80
C GLU A 57 -21.32 10.65 4.59
N ALA A 58 -20.56 10.76 5.67
CA ALA A 58 -19.10 10.86 5.59
C ALA A 58 -18.47 9.58 4.97
N SER A 59 -18.94 8.39 5.36
CA SER A 59 -18.45 7.13 4.78
C SER A 59 -18.87 6.92 3.32
N LEU A 60 -20.01 7.49 2.89
CA LEU A 60 -20.39 7.53 1.48
C LEU A 60 -19.41 8.37 0.65
N ILE A 61 -18.96 9.52 1.17
CA ILE A 61 -17.92 10.34 0.50
C ILE A 61 -16.64 9.52 0.31
N PHE A 62 -16.18 8.81 1.35
CA PHE A 62 -15.02 7.91 1.26
C PHE A 62 -15.22 6.76 0.27
N SER A 63 -16.45 6.24 0.19
CA SER A 63 -16.78 5.17 -0.75
C SER A 63 -16.69 5.65 -2.20
N ILE A 64 -17.21 6.86 -2.48
CA ILE A 64 -17.10 7.47 -3.81
C ILE A 64 -15.63 7.78 -4.15
N ALA A 65 -14.86 8.31 -3.20
CA ALA A 65 -13.43 8.54 -3.37
C ALA A 65 -12.69 7.24 -3.74
N SER A 66 -13.02 6.12 -3.08
CA SER A 66 -12.42 4.81 -3.38
C SER A 66 -12.73 4.32 -4.81
N ILE A 67 -13.91 4.62 -5.35
CA ILE A 67 -14.27 4.28 -6.74
C ILE A 67 -13.44 5.12 -7.72
N ILE A 68 -13.25 6.40 -7.43
CA ILE A 68 -12.42 7.30 -8.25
C ILE A 68 -10.97 6.81 -8.25
N ASP A 69 -10.43 6.43 -7.09
CA ASP A 69 -9.08 5.88 -6.98
C ASP A 69 -8.95 4.56 -7.77
N ALA A 70 -9.95 3.69 -7.71
CA ALA A 70 -9.95 2.43 -8.45
C ALA A 70 -9.88 2.61 -9.98
N ILE A 71 -10.41 3.72 -10.51
CA ILE A 71 -10.33 4.07 -11.94
C ILE A 71 -9.03 4.83 -12.25
N SER A 72 -8.61 5.70 -11.33
CA SER A 72 -7.39 6.51 -11.48
C SER A 72 -6.13 5.65 -11.48
N ASN A 73 -6.11 4.54 -10.73
CA ASN A 73 -4.96 3.64 -10.66
C ASN A 73 -4.59 3.00 -12.02
N PRO A 74 -5.53 2.37 -12.77
CA PRO A 74 -5.29 1.91 -14.13
C PRO A 74 -4.91 3.03 -15.10
N LEU A 75 -5.55 4.21 -15.00
CA LEU A 75 -5.26 5.35 -15.87
C LEU A 75 -3.82 5.85 -15.66
N MET A 76 -3.40 6.01 -14.40
CA MET A 76 -2.05 6.43 -14.07
C MET A 76 -1.02 5.37 -14.49
N GLY A 77 -1.36 4.08 -14.35
CA GLY A 77 -0.57 2.97 -14.88
C GLY A 77 -0.35 3.08 -16.39
N TYR A 78 -1.44 3.27 -17.15
CA TYR A 78 -1.36 3.45 -18.59
C TYR A 78 -0.54 4.69 -18.98
N LEU A 79 -0.72 5.81 -18.27
CA LEU A 79 0.05 7.03 -18.55
C LEU A 79 1.54 6.83 -18.26
N THR A 80 1.91 6.29 -17.09
CA THR A 80 3.32 6.07 -16.73
C THR A 80 4.04 5.06 -17.63
N ASP A 81 3.31 4.11 -18.21
CA ASP A 81 3.88 3.12 -19.12
C ASP A 81 4.10 3.69 -20.55
N ASN A 82 3.44 4.80 -20.90
CA ASN A 82 3.60 5.48 -22.18
C ASN A 82 4.44 6.77 -22.10
N PHE A 83 4.80 7.21 -20.89
CA PHE A 83 5.85 8.18 -20.69
C PHE A 83 7.20 7.46 -20.89
N GLY A 84 7.82 7.70 -22.04
CA GLY A 84 9.18 7.25 -22.35
C GLY A 84 10.25 7.91 -21.49
#